data_AF-A0A7U9S8M8-F1
#
_entry.id   AF-A0A7U9S8M8-F1
#
_cell.length_a   1.000
_cell.length_b   1.000
_cell.length_c   1.000
_cell.angle_alpha   90.00
_cell.angle_beta   90.00
_cell.angle_gamma   90.00
#
_symmetry.space_group_name_H-M   'P 1'
#
loop_
_entity.id
_entity.type
_entity.pdbx_description
1 polymer ?
#
loop_
_entity_poly.entity_id
_entity_poly.type
_entity_poly.pdbx_seq_one_letter_code
_entity_poly.pdbx_strand_id
1 'polypeptide(L)'
;MGRAEMRRQQKAAGKKQKVYTLTQAQIDKIKADAIEEAVNQAMVLLLTLPLEILITDYWPKTAHKRGQEFTEKVLDLYHRWENGEVSMEALREDLWEYGGIRLEYKETD
;
A
#
# COMPACT_ATOMS: atom_id res chain seq x y z
N MET A 1 -13.83 -25.76 -37.59
CA MET A 1 -13.15 -26.33 -36.41
C MET A 1 -13.21 -27.85 -36.49
N GLY A 2 -12.06 -28.52 -36.35
CA GLY A 2 -12.00 -29.98 -36.33
C GLY A 2 -12.47 -30.55 -34.99
N ARG A 3 -12.96 -31.80 -34.97
CA ARG A 3 -13.41 -32.49 -33.74
C ARG A 3 -12.34 -32.49 -32.62
N ALA A 4 -11.06 -32.55 -32.99
CA ALA A 4 -9.94 -32.49 -32.05
C ALA A 4 -9.81 -31.11 -31.38
N GLU A 5 -10.13 -30.06 -32.10
CA GLU A 5 -10.09 -28.66 -31.66
C GLU A 5 -11.25 -28.36 -30.70
N MET A 6 -12.45 -28.85 -31.03
CA MET A 6 -13.63 -28.84 -30.15
C MET A 6 -13.38 -29.57 -28.81
N ARG A 7 -12.71 -30.74 -28.83
CA ARG A 7 -12.34 -31.46 -27.60
C ARG A 7 -11.32 -30.71 -26.75
N ARG A 8 -10.37 -29.98 -27.37
CA ARG A 8 -9.40 -29.15 -26.63
C ARG A 8 -10.09 -27.95 -25.98
N GLN A 9 -10.97 -27.26 -26.72
CA GLN A 9 -11.75 -26.15 -26.18
C GLN A 9 -12.70 -26.60 -25.06
N GLN A 10 -13.36 -27.76 -25.18
CA GLN A 10 -14.19 -28.33 -24.11
C GLN A 10 -13.38 -28.75 -22.88
N LYS A 11 -12.17 -29.30 -23.05
CA LYS A 11 -11.27 -29.60 -21.92
C LYS A 11 -10.72 -28.34 -21.25
N ALA A 12 -10.49 -27.27 -22.02
CA ALA A 12 -10.08 -25.98 -21.48
C ALA A 12 -11.23 -25.29 -20.73
N ALA A 13 -12.44 -25.32 -21.30
CA ALA A 13 -13.67 -24.78 -20.70
C ALA A 13 -14.18 -25.60 -19.49
N GLY A 14 -13.83 -26.89 -19.42
CA GLY A 14 -14.22 -27.81 -18.35
C GLY A 14 -13.20 -27.96 -17.22
N LYS A 15 -12.15 -27.12 -17.15
CA LYS A 15 -11.22 -27.13 -16.01
C LYS A 15 -11.97 -26.66 -14.76
N LYS A 16 -12.50 -27.63 -14.01
CA LYS A 16 -13.14 -27.39 -12.71
C LYS A 16 -12.15 -26.69 -11.78
N GLN A 17 -12.62 -25.64 -11.11
CA GLN A 17 -11.84 -24.93 -10.10
C GLN A 17 -11.41 -25.93 -9.02
N LYS A 18 -10.12 -25.91 -8.67
CA LYS A 18 -9.59 -26.80 -7.64
C LYS A 18 -10.17 -26.35 -6.30
N VAL A 19 -10.86 -27.27 -5.62
CA VAL A 19 -11.43 -27.04 -4.28
C VAL A 19 -10.43 -27.57 -3.25
N TYR A 20 -10.09 -26.74 -2.28
CA TYR A 20 -9.20 -27.07 -1.17
C TYR A 20 -9.94 -26.88 0.15
N THR A 21 -9.76 -27.81 1.08
CA THR A 21 -10.26 -27.66 2.46
C THR A 21 -9.18 -27.02 3.29
N LEU A 22 -9.50 -25.89 3.93
CA LEU A 22 -8.59 -25.15 4.81
C LEU A 22 -9.16 -25.13 6.23
N THR A 23 -8.28 -25.12 7.23
CA THR A 23 -8.68 -24.85 8.62
C THR A 23 -8.90 -23.34 8.81
N GLN A 24 -9.66 -22.96 9.84
CA GLN A 24 -9.88 -21.54 10.16
C GLN A 24 -8.54 -20.81 10.40
N ALA A 25 -7.61 -21.43 11.13
CA ALA A 25 -6.28 -20.87 11.37
C ALA A 25 -5.48 -20.62 10.08
N GLN A 26 -5.64 -21.47 9.06
CA GLN A 26 -5.03 -21.24 7.74
C GLN A 26 -5.67 -20.07 7.00
N ILE A 27 -7.00 -19.93 7.09
CA ILE A 27 -7.72 -18.79 6.50
C ILE A 27 -7.30 -17.48 7.16
N ASP A 28 -7.23 -17.46 8.49
CA ASP A 28 -6.85 -16.27 9.25
C ASP A 28 -5.41 -15.87 8.94
N LYS A 29 -4.50 -16.85 8.83
CA LYS A 29 -3.13 -16.60 8.39
C LYS A 29 -3.06 -16.02 6.99
N ILE A 30 -3.75 -16.61 6.00
CA ILE A 30 -3.77 -16.08 4.63
C ILE A 30 -4.26 -14.63 4.59
N LYS A 31 -5.28 -14.30 5.39
CA LYS A 31 -5.78 -12.92 5.50
C LYS A 31 -4.76 -11.99 6.13
N ALA A 32 -4.14 -12.40 7.24
CA ALA A 32 -3.12 -11.60 7.92
C ALA A 32 -1.93 -11.33 7.00
N ASP A 33 -1.40 -12.37 6.35
CA ASP A 33 -0.29 -12.28 5.40
C ASP A 33 -0.64 -11.32 4.23
N ALA A 34 -1.84 -11.43 3.67
CA ALA A 34 -2.30 -10.55 2.60
C ALA A 34 -2.49 -9.09 3.03
N ILE A 35 -2.97 -8.86 4.26
CA ILE A 35 -3.10 -7.52 4.84
C ILE A 35 -1.72 -6.91 5.07
N GLU A 36 -0.80 -7.67 5.67
CA GLU A 36 0.57 -7.24 5.91
C GLU A 36 1.29 -6.87 4.61
N GLU A 37 1.17 -7.71 3.57
CA GLU A 37 1.72 -7.42 2.25
C GLU A 37 1.12 -6.13 1.65
N ALA A 38 -0.20 -5.96 1.74
CA ALA A 38 -0.89 -4.77 1.22
C ALA A 38 -0.48 -3.49 1.97
N VAL A 39 -0.35 -3.56 3.31
CA VAL A 39 0.10 -2.44 4.14
C VAL A 39 1.53 -2.06 3.80
N ASN A 40 2.43 -3.03 3.71
CA ASN A 40 3.83 -2.79 3.35
C ASN A 40 3.94 -2.16 1.96
N GLN A 41 3.18 -2.67 0.98
CA GLN A 41 3.13 -2.07 -0.36
C GLN A 41 2.59 -0.63 -0.33
N ALA A 42 1.52 -0.38 0.44
CA ALA A 42 0.95 0.96 0.60
C ALA A 42 1.96 1.94 1.21
N MET A 43 2.70 1.52 2.25
CA MET A 43 3.75 2.33 2.87
C MET A 43 4.86 2.71 1.88
N VAL A 44 5.34 1.73 1.09
CA VAL A 44 6.36 1.97 0.07
C VAL A 44 5.85 2.97 -0.97
N LEU A 45 4.62 2.82 -1.46
CA LEU A 45 4.03 3.73 -2.45
C LEU A 45 3.87 5.15 -1.88
N LEU A 46 3.36 5.26 -0.65
CA LEU A 46 3.10 6.53 0.02
C LEU A 46 4.39 7.33 0.26
N LEU A 47 5.54 6.67 0.45
CA LEU A 47 6.83 7.34 0.59
C LEU A 47 7.53 7.58 -0.75
N THR A 48 7.48 6.62 -1.67
CA THR A 48 8.22 6.66 -2.95
C THR A 48 7.68 7.76 -3.88
N LEU A 49 6.35 7.85 -4.05
CA LEU A 49 5.76 8.80 -5.00
C LEU A 49 6.06 10.26 -4.64
N PRO A 50 5.88 10.71 -3.37
CA PRO A 50 6.19 12.08 -3.01
C PRO A 50 7.70 12.35 -3.03
N LEU A 51 8.55 11.39 -2.64
CA LEU A 51 10.01 11.55 -2.71
C LEU A 51 10.50 11.78 -4.14
N GLU A 52 9.95 11.05 -5.11
CA GLU A 52 10.29 11.23 -6.52
C GLU A 52 10.00 12.68 -6.95
N ILE A 53 8.79 13.17 -6.70
CA ILE A 53 8.38 14.55 -7.02
C ILE A 53 9.27 15.57 -6.29
N LEU A 54 9.55 15.35 -5.00
CA LEU A 54 10.39 16.25 -4.19
C LEU A 54 11.81 16.32 -4.75
N ILE A 55 12.37 15.19 -5.18
CA ILE A 55 13.73 15.12 -5.73
C ILE A 55 13.79 15.75 -7.12
N THR A 56 12.83 15.45 -8.00
CA THR A 56 12.86 15.94 -9.39
C THR A 56 12.51 17.41 -9.48
N ASP A 57 11.47 17.86 -8.78
CA ASP A 57 10.84 19.16 -9.02
C ASP A 57 11.28 20.21 -8.00
N TYR A 58 11.50 19.81 -6.75
CA TYR A 58 11.80 20.74 -5.65
C TYR A 58 13.28 20.77 -5.28
N TRP A 59 13.98 19.62 -5.30
CA TRP A 59 15.36 19.47 -4.84
C TRP A 59 16.34 18.89 -5.88
N PRO A 60 16.30 19.30 -7.16
CA PRO A 60 17.06 18.64 -8.22
C PRO A 60 18.58 18.65 -8.01
N LYS A 61 19.12 19.64 -7.28
CA LYS A 61 20.55 19.78 -7.01
C LYS A 61 20.99 19.23 -5.65
N THR A 62 20.04 18.96 -4.75
CA THR A 62 20.31 18.54 -3.36
C THR A 62 19.57 17.27 -2.99
N ALA A 63 19.14 16.51 -4.00
CA ALA A 63 18.31 15.32 -3.88
C ALA A 63 18.86 14.31 -2.86
N HIS A 64 20.16 14.04 -2.92
CA HIS A 64 20.80 13.09 -2.02
C HIS A 64 20.66 13.49 -0.55
N LYS A 65 21.07 14.72 -0.20
CA LYS A 65 21.04 15.20 1.18
C LYS A 65 19.61 15.44 1.68
N ARG A 66 18.81 16.19 0.91
CA ARG A 66 17.43 16.54 1.33
C ARG A 66 16.48 15.35 1.31
N GLY A 67 16.66 14.42 0.37
CA GLY A 67 15.89 13.18 0.32
C GLY A 67 16.14 12.30 1.54
N GLN A 68 17.41 12.15 1.94
CA GLN A 68 17.76 11.43 3.19
C GLN A 68 17.16 12.10 4.42
N GLU A 69 17.39 13.41 4.61
CA GLU A 69 16.87 14.16 5.76
C GLU A 69 15.33 14.12 5.83
N PHE A 70 14.64 14.21 4.69
CA PHE A 70 13.18 14.09 4.64
C PHE A 70 12.73 12.68 5.04
N THR A 71 13.38 11.65 4.49
CA THR A 71 13.04 10.26 4.78
C THR A 71 13.20 9.95 6.27
N GLU A 72 14.30 10.39 6.89
CA GLU A 72 14.55 10.24 8.32
C GLU A 72 13.44 10.90 9.16
N LYS A 73 13.04 12.14 8.82
CA LYS A 73 11.96 12.84 9.53
C LYS A 73 10.61 12.15 9.41
N VAL A 74 10.31 11.55 8.27
CA VAL A 74 9.06 10.78 8.10
C VAL A 74 9.08 9.52 8.96
N LEU A 75 10.20 8.80 9.01
CA LEU A 75 10.35 7.62 9.86
C LEU A 75 10.27 7.97 11.35
N ASP A 76 10.90 9.08 11.78
CA ASP A 76 10.81 9.57 13.16
C ASP A 76 9.36 9.91 13.53
N LEU A 77 8.62 10.58 12.63
CA LEU A 77 7.21 10.90 12.87
C LEU A 77 6.35 9.64 12.97
N TYR A 78 6.64 8.64 12.13
CA TYR A 78 5.96 7.34 12.18
C TYR A 78 6.20 6.63 13.53
N HIS A 79 7.44 6.57 14.01
CA HIS A 79 7.75 5.98 15.31
C HIS A 79 7.08 6.70 16.47
N ARG A 80 7.02 8.04 16.43
CA ARG A 80 6.31 8.82 17.45
C ARG A 80 4.81 8.53 17.44
N TRP A 81 4.21 8.36 16.26
CA TRP A 81 2.81 7.95 16.15
C TRP A 81 2.59 6.53 16.68
N GLU A 82 3.46 5.58 16.32
CA GLU A 82 3.41 4.19 16.78
C GLU A 82 3.54 4.08 18.31
N ASN A 83 4.39 4.92 18.91
CA ASN A 83 4.54 5.03 20.37
C ASN A 83 3.38 5.76 21.05
N GLY A 84 2.41 6.30 20.30
CA GLY A 84 1.28 7.07 20.82
C GLY A 84 1.63 8.49 21.28
N GLU A 85 2.82 9.00 20.93
CA GLU A 85 3.23 10.37 21.24
C GLU A 85 2.49 11.42 20.41
N VAL A 86 1.99 11.03 19.24
CA VAL A 86 1.16 11.87 18.36
C VAL A 86 0.00 11.05 17.79
N SER A 87 -1.17 11.68 17.63
CA SER A 87 -2.34 11.05 17.02
C SER A 87 -2.48 11.42 15.55
N MET A 88 -3.14 10.55 14.76
CA MET A 88 -3.41 10.82 13.35
C MET A 88 -4.40 11.98 13.18
N GLU A 89 -5.29 12.18 14.15
CA GLU A 89 -6.21 13.33 14.21
C GLU A 89 -5.43 14.64 14.29
N ALA A 90 -4.49 14.74 15.24
CA ALA A 90 -3.67 15.93 15.42
C ALA A 90 -2.84 16.24 14.18
N LEU A 91 -2.22 15.23 13.56
CA LEU A 91 -1.45 15.42 12.33
C LEU A 91 -2.33 15.93 11.17
N ARG A 92 -3.57 15.47 11.06
CA ARG A 92 -4.51 15.94 10.04
C ARG A 92 -4.97 17.38 10.29
N GLU A 93 -5.20 17.74 11.54
CA GLU A 93 -5.50 19.12 11.94
C GLU A 93 -4.33 20.06 11.61
N ASP A 94 -3.10 19.67 11.96
CA ASP A 94 -1.89 20.44 11.62
C ASP A 94 -1.75 20.63 10.10
N LEU A 95 -1.94 19.57 9.30
CA LEU A 95 -1.88 19.67 7.84
C LEU A 95 -2.93 20.62 7.26
N TRP A 96 -4.10 20.68 7.88
CA TRP A 96 -5.14 21.63 7.49
C TRP A 96 -4.78 23.05 7.89
N GLU A 97 -4.38 23.29 9.14
CA GLU A 97 -4.08 24.63 9.65
C GLU A 97 -2.89 25.28 8.94
N TYR A 98 -1.81 24.52 8.74
CA TYR A 98 -0.58 25.05 8.15
C TYR A 98 -0.52 24.92 6.63
N GLY A 99 -1.11 23.87 6.07
CA GLY A 99 -1.02 23.54 4.65
C GLY A 99 -2.30 23.79 3.86
N GLY A 100 -3.45 23.92 4.52
CA GLY A 100 -4.76 23.86 3.85
C GLY A 100 -5.02 22.52 3.16
N ILE A 101 -4.30 21.46 3.55
CA ILE A 101 -4.36 20.14 2.92
C ILE A 101 -5.27 19.24 3.74
N ARG A 102 -6.17 18.52 3.06
CA ARG A 102 -7.10 17.58 3.70
C ARG A 102 -6.99 16.21 3.03
N LEU A 103 -6.62 15.21 3.82
CA LEU A 103 -6.57 13.81 3.41
C LEU A 103 -7.68 13.06 4.14
N GLU A 104 -8.69 12.64 3.40
CA GLU A 104 -9.81 11.86 3.93
C GLU A 104 -9.86 10.49 3.26
N TYR A 105 -9.97 9.45 4.08
CA TYR A 105 -10.41 8.16 3.59
C TYR A 105 -11.93 8.20 3.46
N LYS A 106 -12.44 8.01 2.24
CA LYS A 106 -13.85 7.66 2.05
C LYS A 106 -13.92 6.15 1.98
N GLU A 107 -14.59 5.52 2.94
CA GLU A 107 -15.04 4.15 2.76
C GLU A 107 -15.89 4.11 1.49
N THR A 108 -15.55 3.20 0.59
CA THR A 108 -16.38 2.93 -0.57
C THR A 108 -17.31 1.79 -0.14
N ASP A 109 -18.60 2.10 0.00
CA ASP A 109 -19.66 1.13 0.32
C ASP A 109 -19.74 -0.01 -0.71
#